data_AF-A0A3D9GB77-F1
#
_entry.id   AF-A0A3D9GB77-F1
#
_cell.length_a   1.000
_cell.length_b   1.000
_cell.length_c   1.000
_cell.angle_alpha   90.00
_cell.angle_beta   90.00
_cell.angle_gamma   90.00
#
_symmetry.space_group_name_H-M   'P 1'
#
loop_
_entity.id
_entity.type
_entity.pdbx_description
1 polymer ?
#
loop_
_entity_poly.entity_id
_entity_poly.type
_entity_poly.pdbx_seq_one_letter_code
_entity_poly.pdbx_strand_id
1 'polypeptide(L)'
;MLRTLLGEMPRQNNGLLEDAIETMVETIHLLQNEIEKNEDPSHDYRKLEIWTRGLVSSLDELEQSWYAASFFRQSVKAGYVDDMTIEEQAEYARYVYFYKNGFIRVFSVLDKLGTVLNDLFDLNTQKTKPHFSYFTVLRQFHYMKTHEGLAGQLSKIKDEYKSALNVLRKRRNAEVHYMNSEMQDDLWQRHQGLKDKVELEDLDQHLSELKQGLDMVCKSLSASFHYANKLWKKEGMHP
;
A
#
# COMPACT_ATOMS: atom_id res chain seq x y z
N MET A 1 -7.55 14.87 -0.66
CA MET A 1 -7.20 15.99 0.25
C MET A 1 -5.90 16.67 -0.15
N LEU A 2 -4.78 15.96 -0.32
CA LEU A 2 -3.48 16.60 -0.59
C LEU A 2 -3.43 17.38 -1.92
N ARG A 3 -4.12 16.93 -2.98
CA ARG A 3 -4.14 17.63 -4.28
C ARG A 3 -4.59 19.09 -4.19
N THR A 4 -5.66 19.37 -3.45
CA THR A 4 -6.16 20.73 -3.29
C THR A 4 -5.19 21.64 -2.52
N LEU A 5 -4.38 21.07 -1.61
CA LEU A 5 -3.31 21.80 -0.93
C LEU A 5 -2.12 22.13 -1.86
N LEU A 6 -1.95 21.33 -2.93
CA LEU A 6 -0.95 21.56 -3.98
C LEU A 6 -1.46 22.48 -5.10
N GLY A 7 -2.66 23.04 -4.98
CA GLY A 7 -3.29 23.87 -6.02
C GLY A 7 -3.92 23.08 -7.16
N GLU A 8 -4.02 21.75 -7.02
CA GLU A 8 -4.54 20.83 -8.03
C GLU A 8 -6.02 20.49 -7.79
N MET A 9 -6.72 20.12 -8.86
CA MET A 9 -8.12 19.69 -8.75
C MET A 9 -8.25 18.43 -7.88
N PRO A 10 -9.38 18.26 -7.17
CA PRO A 10 -9.67 17.02 -6.46
C PRO A 10 -9.51 15.81 -7.39
N ARG A 11 -8.94 14.73 -6.85
CA ARG A 11 -8.75 13.48 -7.60
C ARG A 11 -10.10 12.96 -8.07
N GLN A 12 -10.16 12.59 -9.34
CA GLN A 12 -11.20 11.72 -9.86
C GLN A 12 -10.72 10.27 -9.76
N ASN A 13 -11.55 9.38 -9.20
CA ASN A 13 -11.27 7.95 -9.22
C ASN A 13 -11.30 7.50 -10.69
N ASN A 14 -10.26 6.79 -11.13
CA ASN A 14 -10.27 6.12 -12.43
C ASN A 14 -9.44 4.83 -12.40
N GLY A 15 -9.74 3.93 -13.34
CA GLY A 15 -8.97 2.71 -13.56
C GLY A 15 -8.88 1.81 -12.33
N LEU A 16 -7.67 1.32 -12.00
CA LEU A 16 -7.46 0.39 -10.88
C LEU A 16 -7.91 0.93 -9.52
N LEU A 17 -7.80 2.25 -9.33
CA LEU A 17 -8.14 2.89 -8.06
C LEU A 17 -9.66 3.00 -7.86
N GLU A 18 -10.37 3.32 -8.94
CA GLU A 18 -11.83 3.31 -8.97
C GLU A 18 -12.37 1.91 -8.67
N ASP A 19 -11.92 0.90 -9.42
CA ASP A 19 -12.31 -0.50 -9.23
C ASP A 19 -12.11 -0.97 -7.78
N ALA A 20 -10.95 -0.66 -7.19
CA ALA A 20 -10.66 -1.01 -5.80
C ALA A 20 -11.60 -0.32 -4.80
N ILE A 21 -11.84 0.99 -4.97
CA ILE A 21 -12.69 1.77 -4.07
C ILE A 21 -14.15 1.33 -4.19
N GLU A 22 -14.68 1.24 -5.41
CA GLU A 22 -16.09 0.92 -5.64
C GLU A 22 -16.43 -0.48 -5.13
N THR A 23 -15.55 -1.45 -5.35
CA THR A 23 -15.78 -2.82 -4.90
C THR A 23 -15.77 -2.91 -3.36
N MET A 24 -14.90 -2.16 -2.68
CA MET A 24 -14.92 -2.05 -1.21
C MET A 24 -16.19 -1.34 -0.70
N VAL A 25 -16.63 -0.29 -1.39
CA VAL A 25 -17.88 0.44 -1.06
C VAL A 25 -19.09 -0.46 -1.23
N GLU A 26 -19.12 -1.29 -2.26
CA GLU A 26 -20.16 -2.32 -2.42
C GLU A 26 -20.17 -3.28 -1.22
N THR A 27 -19.02 -3.78 -0.77
CA THR A 27 -18.94 -4.64 0.41
C THR A 27 -19.47 -3.93 1.66
N ILE A 28 -19.14 -2.65 1.85
CA ILE A 28 -19.65 -1.84 2.95
C ILE A 28 -21.20 -1.80 2.91
N HIS A 29 -21.81 -1.56 1.75
CA HIS A 29 -23.27 -1.56 1.64
C HIS A 29 -23.88 -2.93 1.93
N LEU A 30 -23.24 -4.02 1.50
CA LEU A 30 -23.69 -5.39 1.82
C LEU A 30 -23.66 -5.63 3.34
N LEU A 31 -22.58 -5.24 4.01
CA LEU A 31 -22.43 -5.37 5.47
C LEU A 31 -23.50 -4.55 6.21
N GLN A 32 -23.71 -3.30 5.80
CA GLN A 32 -24.72 -2.43 6.41
C GLN A 32 -26.13 -3.03 6.30
N ASN A 33 -26.49 -3.55 5.13
CA ASN A 33 -27.78 -4.21 4.93
C ASN A 33 -27.95 -5.45 5.84
N GLU A 34 -26.89 -6.22 6.09
CA GLU A 34 -26.98 -7.38 6.98
C GLU A 34 -27.03 -7.01 8.46
N ILE A 35 -26.32 -5.94 8.86
CA ILE A 35 -26.43 -5.36 10.21
C ILE A 35 -27.87 -4.88 10.47
N GLU A 36 -28.49 -4.21 9.51
CA GLU A 36 -29.87 -3.71 9.63
C GLU A 36 -30.90 -4.84 9.74
N LYS A 37 -30.70 -5.95 9.01
CA LYS A 37 -31.62 -7.09 9.02
C LYS A 37 -31.52 -7.96 10.26
N ASN A 38 -30.31 -8.19 10.76
CA ASN A 38 -30.04 -9.24 11.75
C ASN A 38 -29.48 -8.71 13.08
N GLU A 39 -29.41 -7.38 13.26
CA GLU A 39 -28.89 -6.67 14.45
C GLU A 39 -27.41 -6.92 14.80
N ASP A 40 -26.72 -7.83 14.09
CA ASP A 40 -25.29 -8.17 14.23
C ASP A 40 -24.87 -8.45 15.68
N PRO A 41 -25.43 -9.50 16.33
CA PRO A 41 -25.19 -9.77 17.75
C PRO A 41 -23.76 -10.19 18.07
N SER A 42 -23.02 -10.76 17.10
CA SER A 42 -21.60 -11.08 17.27
C SER A 42 -20.66 -9.90 16.99
N HIS A 43 -21.19 -8.82 16.38
CA HIS A 43 -20.46 -7.63 15.96
C HIS A 43 -19.43 -7.86 14.84
N ASP A 44 -19.47 -9.01 14.17
CA ASP A 44 -18.51 -9.36 13.13
C ASP A 44 -18.72 -8.53 11.87
N TYR A 45 -19.98 -8.26 11.49
CA TYR A 45 -20.26 -7.43 10.32
C TYR A 45 -19.82 -5.98 10.54
N ARG A 46 -20.08 -5.42 11.73
CA ARG A 46 -19.65 -4.05 12.08
C ARG A 46 -18.13 -3.93 12.12
N LYS A 47 -17.44 -4.95 12.63
CA LYS A 47 -15.97 -5.02 12.62
C LYS A 47 -15.44 -5.02 11.18
N LEU A 48 -15.98 -5.86 10.31
CA LEU A 48 -15.60 -5.91 8.88
C LEU A 48 -15.92 -4.59 8.15
N GLU A 49 -17.02 -3.93 8.49
CA GLU A 49 -17.39 -2.62 7.91
C GLU A 49 -16.33 -1.57 8.27
N ILE A 50 -15.98 -1.46 9.55
CA ILE A 50 -14.97 -0.52 10.05
C ILE A 50 -13.62 -0.79 9.39
N TRP A 51 -13.21 -2.05 9.29
CA TRP A 51 -11.95 -2.42 8.66
C TRP A 51 -11.94 -2.09 7.16
N THR A 52 -13.04 -2.33 6.46
CA THR A 52 -13.17 -2.01 5.03
C THR A 52 -13.15 -0.50 4.79
N ARG A 53 -13.83 0.30 5.61
CA ARG A 53 -13.71 1.78 5.58
C ARG A 53 -12.29 2.25 5.84
N GLY A 54 -11.60 1.62 6.79
CA GLY A 54 -10.19 1.86 7.08
C GLY A 54 -9.29 1.57 5.88
N LEU A 55 -9.58 0.50 5.11
CA LEU A 55 -8.86 0.18 3.87
C LEU A 55 -9.09 1.24 2.77
N VAL A 56 -10.33 1.71 2.58
CA VAL A 56 -10.63 2.81 1.64
C VAL A 56 -9.80 4.05 1.98
N SER A 57 -9.79 4.47 3.25
CA SER A 57 -8.99 5.61 3.70
C SER A 57 -7.49 5.37 3.50
N SER A 58 -7.01 4.17 3.80
CA SER A 58 -5.58 3.84 3.68
C SER A 58 -5.11 3.81 2.22
N LEU A 59 -5.98 3.38 1.31
CA LEU A 59 -5.72 3.41 -0.13
C LEU A 59 -5.65 4.85 -0.66
N ASP A 60 -6.57 5.71 -0.24
CA ASP A 60 -6.56 7.13 -0.60
C ASP A 60 -5.27 7.81 -0.10
N GLU A 61 -4.84 7.52 1.13
CA GLU A 61 -3.57 8.03 1.67
C GLU A 61 -2.35 7.53 0.90
N LEU A 62 -2.33 6.27 0.47
CA LEU A 62 -1.25 5.71 -0.35
C LEU A 62 -1.17 6.40 -1.71
N GLU A 63 -2.31 6.57 -2.39
CA GLU A 63 -2.35 7.28 -3.67
C GLU A 63 -1.87 8.72 -3.52
N GLN A 64 -2.33 9.43 -2.49
CA GLN A 64 -1.95 10.81 -2.27
C GLN A 64 -0.46 10.96 -1.97
N SER A 65 0.15 10.01 -1.24
CA SER A 65 1.61 9.98 -1.06
C SER A 65 2.36 9.83 -2.38
N TRP A 66 1.93 8.90 -3.26
CA TRP A 66 2.54 8.74 -4.57
C TRP A 66 2.38 10.01 -5.44
N TYR A 67 1.18 10.59 -5.44
CA TYR A 67 0.89 11.80 -6.20
C TYR A 67 1.74 12.99 -5.73
N ALA A 68 1.78 13.23 -4.42
CA ALA A 68 2.56 14.34 -3.86
C ALA A 68 4.07 14.16 -4.12
N ALA A 69 4.60 12.95 -3.97
CA ALA A 69 5.98 12.67 -4.36
C ALA A 69 6.21 12.98 -5.85
N SER A 70 5.31 12.51 -6.72
CA SER A 70 5.39 12.77 -8.17
C SER A 70 5.29 14.26 -8.52
N PHE A 71 4.52 15.03 -7.76
CA PHE A 71 4.40 16.47 -7.93
C PHE A 71 5.72 17.19 -7.61
N PHE A 72 6.27 16.95 -6.41
CA PHE A 72 7.50 17.63 -5.97
C PHE A 72 8.74 17.22 -6.76
N ARG A 73 8.76 15.97 -7.26
CA ARG A 73 9.81 15.48 -8.16
C ARG A 73 10.02 16.37 -9.40
N GLN A 74 8.96 16.99 -9.94
CA GLN A 74 9.02 17.77 -11.19
C GLN A 74 9.94 19.00 -11.07
N SER A 75 10.09 19.53 -9.86
CA SER A 75 10.93 20.70 -9.58
C SER A 75 12.39 20.34 -9.32
N VAL A 76 12.71 19.05 -9.15
CA VAL A 76 14.07 18.55 -8.91
C VAL A 76 14.74 18.21 -10.24
N LYS A 77 15.82 18.89 -10.59
CA LYS A 77 16.51 18.82 -11.90
C LYS A 77 18.01 18.56 -11.80
N ALA A 78 18.66 19.01 -10.72
CA ALA A 78 20.07 18.79 -10.48
C ALA A 78 20.35 17.27 -10.39
N GLY A 79 21.50 16.83 -10.90
CA GLY A 79 21.96 15.44 -10.75
C GLY A 79 22.67 15.19 -9.43
N TYR A 80 22.98 16.24 -8.67
CA TYR A 80 23.72 16.19 -7.40
C TYR A 80 23.03 17.07 -6.37
N VAL A 81 23.02 16.63 -5.11
CA VAL A 81 22.41 17.40 -4.00
C VAL A 81 23.10 18.75 -3.81
N ASP A 82 24.42 18.79 -3.94
CA ASP A 82 25.23 20.00 -3.76
C ASP A 82 25.01 21.06 -4.86
N ASP A 83 24.41 20.65 -5.98
CA ASP A 83 24.13 21.53 -7.12
C ASP A 83 22.69 22.09 -7.11
N MET A 84 21.86 21.69 -6.14
CA MET A 84 20.50 22.16 -6.00
C MET A 84 20.44 23.59 -5.44
N THR A 85 19.51 24.41 -5.94
CA THR A 85 19.16 25.67 -5.27
C THR A 85 18.44 25.40 -3.95
N ILE A 86 18.32 26.41 -3.08
CA ILE A 86 17.61 26.28 -1.79
C ILE A 86 16.15 25.85 -2.02
N GLU A 87 15.50 26.40 -3.04
CA GLU A 87 14.14 26.05 -3.43
C GLU A 87 14.06 24.59 -3.89
N GLU A 88 15.00 24.17 -4.72
CA GLU A 88 15.07 22.79 -5.21
C GLU A 88 15.33 21.78 -4.08
N GLN A 89 16.19 22.11 -3.12
CA GLN A 89 16.40 21.29 -1.91
C GLN A 89 15.12 21.14 -1.09
N ALA A 90 14.32 22.20 -0.98
CA ALA A 90 13.05 22.15 -0.27
C ALA A 90 12.05 21.22 -0.99
N GLU A 91 11.99 21.28 -2.33
CA GLU A 91 11.14 20.37 -3.11
C GLU A 91 11.63 18.92 -3.04
N TYR A 92 12.95 18.70 -3.09
CA TYR A 92 13.54 17.39 -2.90
C TYR A 92 13.21 16.79 -1.52
N ALA A 93 13.30 17.59 -0.45
CA ALA A 93 12.94 17.14 0.90
C ALA A 93 11.45 16.73 0.99
N ARG A 94 10.54 17.47 0.33
CA ARG A 94 9.12 17.11 0.25
C ARG A 94 8.92 15.84 -0.56
N TYR A 95 9.59 15.70 -1.71
CA TYR A 95 9.60 14.47 -2.48
C TYR A 95 9.99 13.27 -1.61
N VAL A 96 11.13 13.36 -0.90
CA VAL A 96 11.63 12.29 -0.02
C VAL A 96 10.60 11.96 1.06
N TYR A 97 10.02 12.97 1.71
CA TYR A 97 8.99 12.79 2.73
C TYR A 97 7.80 11.97 2.21
N PHE A 98 7.21 12.37 1.08
CA PHE A 98 6.05 11.67 0.52
C PHE A 98 6.40 10.30 -0.07
N TYR A 99 7.59 10.15 -0.66
CA TYR A 99 8.09 8.87 -1.15
C TYR A 99 8.25 7.85 -0.02
N LYS A 100 8.87 8.26 1.09
CA LYS A 100 9.02 7.44 2.31
C LYS A 100 7.67 6.99 2.87
N ASN A 101 6.75 7.94 3.01
CA ASN A 101 5.38 7.63 3.41
C ASN A 101 4.70 6.67 2.43
N GLY A 102 4.89 6.85 1.12
CA GLY A 102 4.32 6.00 0.09
C GLY A 102 4.74 4.54 0.23
N PHE A 103 6.04 4.25 0.28
CA PHE A 103 6.48 2.85 0.32
C PHE A 103 6.14 2.16 1.66
N ILE A 104 6.09 2.90 2.78
CA ILE A 104 5.62 2.34 4.07
C ILE A 104 4.13 1.97 3.95
N ARG A 105 3.34 2.86 3.35
CA ARG A 105 1.89 2.67 3.16
C ARG A 105 1.55 1.51 2.25
N VAL A 106 2.36 1.21 1.22
CA VAL A 106 2.17 0.00 0.39
C VAL A 106 2.06 -1.25 1.27
N PHE A 107 3.01 -1.45 2.18
CA PHE A 107 3.00 -2.63 3.05
C PHE A 107 1.94 -2.55 4.15
N SER A 108 1.69 -1.37 4.69
CA SER A 108 0.62 -1.18 5.68
C SER A 108 -0.75 -1.52 5.12
N VAL A 109 -1.08 -1.09 3.89
CA VAL A 109 -2.36 -1.41 3.24
C VAL A 109 -2.46 -2.90 2.93
N LEU A 110 -1.38 -3.51 2.40
CA LEU A 110 -1.36 -4.96 2.16
C LEU A 110 -1.59 -5.73 3.46
N ASP A 111 -0.93 -5.37 4.55
CA ASP A 111 -1.08 -6.08 5.83
C ASP A 111 -2.49 -5.89 6.42
N LYS A 112 -3.10 -4.70 6.29
CA LYS A 112 -4.53 -4.50 6.63
C LYS A 112 -5.45 -5.39 5.80
N LEU A 113 -5.20 -5.49 4.48
CA LEU A 113 -5.93 -6.41 3.62
C LEU A 113 -5.73 -7.86 4.08
N GLY A 114 -4.50 -8.26 4.42
CA GLY A 114 -4.21 -9.56 4.98
C GLY A 114 -5.06 -9.88 6.23
N THR A 115 -5.19 -8.93 7.15
CA THR A 115 -6.05 -9.06 8.33
C THR A 115 -7.51 -9.26 7.95
N VAL A 116 -8.03 -8.47 7.00
CA VAL A 116 -9.41 -8.61 6.51
C VAL A 116 -9.62 -9.98 5.88
N LEU A 117 -8.74 -10.43 4.98
CA LEU A 117 -8.88 -11.74 4.33
C LEU A 117 -8.77 -12.90 5.31
N ASN A 118 -7.92 -12.76 6.32
CA ASN A 118 -7.78 -13.78 7.36
C ASN A 118 -9.06 -14.00 8.15
N ASP A 119 -9.77 -12.91 8.45
CA ASP A 119 -11.04 -12.92 9.17
C ASP A 119 -12.18 -13.37 8.25
N LEU A 120 -12.29 -12.75 7.06
CA LEU A 120 -13.35 -12.98 6.08
C LEU A 120 -13.44 -14.43 5.58
N PHE A 121 -12.32 -15.16 5.59
CA PHE A 121 -12.24 -16.54 5.09
C PHE A 121 -11.77 -17.53 6.16
N ASP A 122 -11.84 -17.16 7.45
CA ASP A 122 -11.44 -17.96 8.61
C ASP A 122 -10.10 -18.71 8.42
N LEU A 123 -9.11 -18.02 7.86
CA LEU A 123 -7.84 -18.63 7.48
C LEU A 123 -6.98 -19.00 8.70
N ASN A 124 -7.30 -18.42 9.86
CA ASN A 124 -6.67 -18.70 11.14
C ASN A 124 -5.14 -18.54 11.13
N THR A 125 -4.60 -17.62 10.33
CA THR A 125 -3.16 -17.40 10.13
C THR A 125 -2.42 -17.11 11.45
N GLN A 126 -3.11 -16.47 12.40
CA GLN A 126 -2.60 -16.20 13.75
C GLN A 126 -2.20 -17.46 14.53
N LYS A 127 -2.82 -18.62 14.25
CA LYS A 127 -2.47 -19.91 14.90
C LYS A 127 -1.07 -20.37 14.49
N THR A 128 -0.61 -20.00 13.30
CA THR A 128 0.74 -20.31 12.81
C THR A 128 1.73 -19.19 13.12
N LYS A 129 1.29 -17.93 13.07
CA LYS A 129 2.14 -16.77 13.35
C LYS A 129 1.34 -15.62 13.96
N PRO A 130 1.55 -15.24 15.24
CA PRO A 130 0.78 -14.18 15.89
C PRO A 130 0.83 -12.82 15.17
N HIS A 131 2.00 -12.49 14.61
CA HIS A 131 2.20 -11.31 13.77
C HIS A 131 2.48 -11.75 12.33
N PHE A 132 1.45 -11.72 11.50
CA PHE A 132 1.52 -12.11 10.10
C PHE A 132 1.46 -10.90 9.17
N SER A 133 1.98 -11.08 7.96
CA SER A 133 1.87 -10.12 6.86
C SER A 133 0.90 -10.64 5.83
N TYR A 134 0.49 -9.79 4.90
CA TYR A 134 -0.26 -10.17 3.70
C TYR A 134 0.31 -11.42 3.00
N PHE A 135 1.63 -11.47 2.83
CA PHE A 135 2.31 -12.60 2.18
C PHE A 135 2.25 -13.89 3.00
N THR A 136 2.04 -13.80 4.30
CA THR A 136 1.77 -14.99 5.14
C THR A 136 0.35 -15.48 4.92
N VAL A 137 -0.62 -14.59 4.81
CA VAL A 137 -2.01 -14.92 4.49
C VAL A 137 -2.13 -15.56 3.10
N LEU A 138 -1.42 -15.05 2.09
CA LEU A 138 -1.39 -15.69 0.76
C LEU A 138 -0.86 -17.12 0.80
N ARG A 139 0.14 -17.40 1.63
CA ARG A 139 0.63 -18.78 1.83
C ARG A 139 -0.41 -19.64 2.55
N GLN A 140 -1.14 -19.06 3.49
CA GLN A 140 -2.19 -19.76 4.23
C GLN A 140 -3.35 -20.18 3.32
N PHE A 141 -3.77 -19.33 2.38
CA PHE A 141 -4.76 -19.72 1.36
C PHE A 141 -4.36 -21.01 0.62
N HIS A 142 -3.11 -21.08 0.15
CA HIS A 142 -2.62 -22.28 -0.55
C HIS A 142 -2.54 -23.51 0.37
N TYR A 143 -2.19 -23.31 1.63
CA TYR A 143 -2.14 -24.39 2.61
C TYR A 143 -3.52 -24.97 2.90
N MET A 144 -4.52 -24.11 3.08
CA MET A 144 -5.90 -24.49 3.37
C MET A 144 -6.61 -25.13 2.18
N LYS A 145 -6.14 -24.88 0.95
CA LYS A 145 -6.78 -25.33 -0.31
C LYS A 145 -8.25 -24.89 -0.41
N THR A 146 -8.56 -23.76 0.20
CA THR A 146 -9.86 -23.08 0.12
C THR A 146 -9.73 -21.84 -0.75
N HIS A 147 -10.83 -21.45 -1.40
CA HIS A 147 -10.86 -20.27 -2.27
C HIS A 147 -9.73 -20.25 -3.32
N GLU A 148 -9.38 -21.41 -3.90
CA GLU A 148 -8.21 -21.57 -4.78
C GLU A 148 -8.19 -20.60 -5.96
N GLY A 149 -9.36 -20.23 -6.48
CA GLY A 149 -9.49 -19.21 -7.53
C GLY A 149 -8.97 -17.84 -7.08
N LEU A 150 -9.33 -17.38 -5.88
CA LEU A 150 -8.81 -16.14 -5.31
C LEU A 150 -7.32 -16.28 -4.98
N ALA A 151 -6.92 -17.40 -4.36
CA ALA A 151 -5.52 -17.66 -4.01
C ALA A 151 -4.58 -17.60 -5.23
N GLY A 152 -5.00 -18.22 -6.34
CA GLY A 152 -4.29 -18.19 -7.62
C GLY A 152 -4.21 -16.79 -8.21
N GLN A 153 -5.32 -16.04 -8.20
CA GLN A 153 -5.36 -14.67 -8.70
C GLN A 153 -4.44 -13.73 -7.91
N LEU A 154 -4.49 -13.77 -6.57
CA LEU A 154 -3.64 -12.95 -5.71
C LEU A 154 -2.16 -13.33 -5.84
N SER A 155 -1.85 -14.61 -6.06
CA SER A 155 -0.48 -15.06 -6.31
C SER A 155 0.07 -14.55 -7.63
N LYS A 156 -0.74 -14.59 -8.69
CA LYS A 156 -0.38 -14.02 -9.99
C LYS A 156 -0.11 -12.52 -9.89
N ILE A 157 -0.97 -11.78 -9.18
CA ILE A 157 -0.77 -10.34 -8.92
C ILE A 157 0.55 -10.14 -8.17
N LYS A 158 0.77 -10.85 -7.06
CA LYS A 158 2.03 -10.75 -6.29
C LYS A 158 3.27 -10.99 -7.18
N ASP A 159 3.22 -12.01 -8.04
CA ASP A 159 4.37 -12.39 -8.85
C ASP A 159 4.63 -11.39 -9.99
N GLU A 160 3.58 -10.78 -10.56
CA GLU A 160 3.67 -9.70 -11.54
C GLU A 160 4.47 -8.50 -11.00
N TYR A 161 4.26 -8.13 -9.73
CA TYR A 161 4.86 -6.94 -9.12
C TYR A 161 6.07 -7.23 -8.21
N LYS A 162 6.56 -8.48 -8.20
CA LYS A 162 7.58 -8.97 -7.26
C LYS A 162 8.87 -8.12 -7.28
N SER A 163 9.31 -7.67 -8.45
CA SER A 163 10.55 -6.89 -8.59
C SER A 163 10.46 -5.56 -7.84
N ALA A 164 9.49 -4.72 -8.20
CA ALA A 164 9.27 -3.41 -7.57
C ALA A 164 9.04 -3.55 -6.06
N LEU A 165 8.22 -4.51 -5.63
CA LEU A 165 7.97 -4.75 -4.21
C LEU A 165 9.22 -5.13 -3.42
N ASN A 166 10.14 -5.88 -4.02
CA ASN A 166 11.38 -6.24 -3.33
C ASN A 166 12.25 -5.00 -3.09
N VAL A 167 12.27 -4.05 -4.04
CA VAL A 167 12.99 -2.77 -3.87
C VAL A 167 12.33 -1.94 -2.77
N LEU A 168 11.01 -1.73 -2.84
CA LEU A 168 10.26 -1.00 -1.81
C LEU A 168 10.41 -1.64 -0.42
N ARG A 169 10.44 -2.98 -0.34
CA ARG A 169 10.64 -3.69 0.93
C ARG A 169 12.02 -3.43 1.50
N LYS A 170 13.07 -3.45 0.66
CA LYS A 170 14.44 -3.13 1.09
C LYS A 170 14.52 -1.69 1.60
N ARG A 171 13.93 -0.73 0.88
CA ARG A 171 13.88 0.69 1.30
C ARG A 171 13.12 0.89 2.62
N ARG A 172 11.97 0.24 2.78
CA ARG A 172 11.24 0.27 4.05
C ARG A 172 12.06 -0.32 5.19
N ASN A 173 12.72 -1.46 4.96
CA ASN A 173 13.59 -2.06 5.97
C ASN A 173 14.79 -1.15 6.28
N ALA A 174 15.33 -0.46 5.26
CA ALA A 174 16.32 0.59 5.43
C ALA A 174 15.80 1.65 6.41
N GLU A 175 14.70 2.30 6.06
CA GLU A 175 14.07 3.35 6.87
C GLU A 175 13.77 2.93 8.33
N VAL A 176 13.21 1.73 8.52
CA VAL A 176 12.78 1.25 9.83
C VAL A 176 13.95 0.79 10.71
N HIS A 177 15.03 0.28 10.11
CA HIS A 177 16.14 -0.32 10.85
C HIS A 177 17.42 0.51 10.87
N TYR A 178 17.60 1.46 9.95
CA TYR A 178 18.90 2.08 9.68
C TYR A 178 19.04 3.56 10.07
N MET A 179 18.17 4.10 10.94
CA MET A 179 18.46 5.37 11.61
C MET A 179 19.86 5.40 12.28
N ASN A 180 20.42 4.25 12.66
CA ASN A 180 21.76 4.16 13.25
C ASN A 180 22.91 3.97 12.24
N SER A 181 22.66 3.49 11.01
CA SER A 181 23.75 3.33 10.04
C SER A 181 23.81 4.42 8.98
N GLU A 182 22.70 5.08 8.61
CA GLU A 182 22.77 6.24 7.71
C GLU A 182 23.65 7.34 8.32
N MET A 183 23.55 7.58 9.63
CA MET A 183 24.44 8.53 10.32
C MET A 183 25.91 8.05 10.38
N GLN A 184 26.17 6.74 10.42
CA GLN A 184 27.52 6.19 10.41
C GLN A 184 28.12 6.14 9.00
N ASP A 185 27.33 5.86 7.97
CA ASP A 185 27.72 5.87 6.56
C ASP A 185 27.85 7.29 6.02
N ASP A 186 27.01 8.24 6.42
CA ASP A 186 27.20 9.67 6.12
C ASP A 186 28.50 10.19 6.75
N LEU A 187 28.84 9.73 7.96
CA LEU A 187 30.14 9.99 8.58
C LEU A 187 31.28 9.30 7.82
N TRP A 188 31.07 8.07 7.35
CA TRP A 188 32.08 7.27 6.63
C TRP A 188 32.34 7.79 5.20
N GLN A 189 31.30 8.14 4.45
CA GLN A 189 31.37 8.76 3.12
C GLN A 189 32.00 10.15 3.18
N ARG A 190 31.64 10.97 4.19
CA ARG A 190 32.33 12.25 4.43
C ARG A 190 33.80 12.07 4.82
N HIS A 191 34.19 10.92 5.38
CA HIS A 191 35.58 10.61 5.71
C HIS A 191 36.37 10.00 4.54
N GLN A 192 35.71 9.34 3.57
CA GLN A 192 36.39 8.73 2.40
C GLN A 192 36.40 9.62 1.14
N GLY A 193 35.49 10.58 0.99
CA GLY A 193 35.35 11.41 -0.21
C GLY A 193 35.36 12.90 0.08
N LEU A 194 36.53 13.50 0.32
CA LEU A 194 36.67 14.96 0.46
C LEU A 194 36.48 15.74 -0.86
N LYS A 195 36.03 15.11 -1.95
CA LYS A 195 35.90 15.73 -3.29
C LYS A 195 34.77 15.24 -4.21
N ASP A 196 34.03 14.19 -3.87
CA ASP A 196 33.03 13.64 -4.80
C ASP A 196 31.61 14.04 -4.34
N LYS A 197 30.90 14.74 -5.23
CA LYS A 197 29.52 15.19 -5.02
C LYS A 197 28.60 13.98 -4.84
N VAL A 198 27.61 14.09 -3.96
CA VAL A 198 26.59 13.04 -3.78
C VAL A 198 25.64 13.05 -4.98
N GLU A 199 25.75 12.04 -5.85
CA GLU A 199 24.87 11.82 -6.99
C GLU A 199 23.46 11.44 -6.51
N LEU A 200 22.44 12.03 -7.12
CA LEU A 200 21.06 11.67 -6.84
C LEU A 200 20.73 10.30 -7.42
N GLU A 201 20.09 9.46 -6.61
CA GLU A 201 19.45 8.23 -7.09
C GLU A 201 18.41 8.55 -8.19
N ASP A 202 18.11 7.58 -9.06
CA ASP A 202 17.09 7.72 -10.10
C ASP A 202 15.68 7.83 -9.50
N LEU A 203 15.28 9.08 -9.25
CA LEU A 203 14.02 9.40 -8.61
C LEU A 203 12.79 9.03 -9.47
N ASP A 204 12.94 8.96 -10.79
CA ASP A 204 11.86 8.56 -11.69
C ASP A 204 11.64 7.04 -11.63
N GLN A 205 12.73 6.28 -11.55
CA GLN A 205 12.68 4.86 -11.27
C GLN A 205 12.02 4.57 -9.91
N HIS A 206 12.32 5.36 -8.88
CA HIS A 206 11.68 5.22 -7.57
C HIS A 206 10.16 5.45 -7.62
N LEU A 207 9.72 6.49 -8.32
CA LEU A 207 8.29 6.77 -8.48
C LEU A 207 7.59 5.69 -9.31
N SER A 208 8.26 5.14 -10.32
CA SER A 208 7.78 3.99 -11.08
C SER A 208 7.59 2.75 -10.20
N GLU A 209 8.55 2.45 -9.33
CA GLU A 209 8.46 1.35 -8.37
C GLU A 209 7.34 1.56 -7.34
N LEU A 210 7.20 2.79 -6.82
CA LEU A 210 6.11 3.14 -5.90
C LEU A 210 4.74 3.04 -6.59
N LYS A 211 4.64 3.48 -7.84
CA LYS A 211 3.42 3.35 -8.66
C LYS A 211 3.05 1.89 -8.85
N GLN A 212 4.02 1.04 -9.16
CA GLN A 212 3.82 -0.41 -9.23
C GLN A 212 3.35 -1.00 -7.89
N GLY A 213 3.86 -0.50 -6.76
CA GLY A 213 3.37 -0.86 -5.43
C GLY A 213 1.90 -0.47 -5.20
N LEU A 214 1.51 0.75 -5.58
CA LEU A 214 0.12 1.21 -5.55
C LEU A 214 -0.78 0.35 -6.45
N ASP A 215 -0.35 0.06 -7.68
CA ASP A 215 -1.13 -0.74 -8.63
C ASP A 215 -1.36 -2.16 -8.13
N MET A 216 -0.34 -2.78 -7.52
CA MET A 216 -0.48 -4.09 -6.89
C MET A 216 -1.51 -4.05 -5.75
N VAL A 217 -1.47 -3.01 -4.91
CA VAL A 217 -2.44 -2.83 -3.82
C VAL A 217 -3.85 -2.73 -4.40
N CYS A 218 -4.08 -1.87 -5.39
CA CYS A 218 -5.38 -1.72 -6.05
C CYS A 218 -5.87 -3.05 -6.64
N LYS A 219 -5.03 -3.76 -7.40
CA LYS A 219 -5.37 -5.07 -7.98
C LYS A 219 -5.69 -6.12 -6.91
N SER A 220 -4.95 -6.13 -5.80
CA SER A 220 -5.15 -7.10 -4.71
C SER A 220 -6.46 -6.83 -3.95
N LEU A 221 -6.76 -5.56 -3.68
CA LEU A 221 -8.03 -5.13 -3.08
C LEU A 221 -9.19 -5.49 -4.00
N SER A 222 -9.14 -5.08 -5.26
CA SER A 222 -10.20 -5.33 -6.24
C SER A 222 -10.48 -6.83 -6.38
N ALA A 223 -9.44 -7.64 -6.60
CA ALA A 223 -9.60 -9.10 -6.71
C ALA A 223 -10.25 -9.72 -5.47
N SER A 224 -9.84 -9.26 -4.28
CA SER A 224 -10.36 -9.77 -3.01
C SER A 224 -11.83 -9.41 -2.80
N PHE A 225 -12.18 -8.14 -2.96
CA PHE A 225 -13.54 -7.67 -2.69
C PHE A 225 -14.51 -8.08 -3.81
N HIS A 226 -14.06 -8.22 -5.06
CA HIS A 226 -14.89 -8.78 -6.13
C HIS A 226 -15.26 -10.22 -5.82
N TYR A 227 -14.27 -11.00 -5.37
CA TYR A 227 -14.50 -12.38 -4.95
C TYR A 227 -15.46 -12.45 -3.75
N ALA A 228 -15.24 -11.62 -2.73
CA ALA A 228 -16.09 -11.53 -1.54
C ALA A 228 -17.54 -11.16 -1.90
N ASN A 229 -17.76 -10.11 -2.70
CA ASN A 229 -19.08 -9.67 -3.12
C ASN A 229 -19.80 -10.72 -3.95
N LYS A 230 -19.07 -11.41 -4.84
CA LYS A 230 -19.62 -12.53 -5.63
C LYS A 230 -20.03 -13.69 -4.75
N LEU A 231 -19.24 -14.03 -3.73
CA LEU A 231 -19.57 -15.08 -2.77
C LEU A 231 -20.82 -14.69 -1.96
N TRP A 232 -20.85 -13.46 -1.44
CA TRP A 232 -21.98 -12.92 -0.67
C TRP A 232 -23.29 -13.02 -1.45
N LYS A 233 -23.30 -12.58 -2.72
CA LYS A 233 -24.49 -12.61 -3.58
C LYS A 233 -24.99 -14.01 -3.91
N LYS A 234 -24.11 -15.02 -3.88
CA LYS A 234 -24.46 -16.40 -4.24
C LYS A 234 -24.92 -17.21 -3.05
N GLU A 235 -24.24 -17.07 -1.92
CA GLU A 235 -24.34 -18.02 -0.80
C GLU A 235 -24.86 -17.36 0.48
N GLY A 236 -24.85 -16.01 0.56
CA GLY A 236 -24.90 -15.29 1.84
C GLY A 236 -23.56 -15.47 2.55
N MET A 237 -22.95 -14.39 3.04
CA MET A 237 -21.69 -14.53 3.79
C MET A 237 -22.00 -14.70 5.27
N HIS A 238 -21.41 -15.74 5.86
CA HIS A 238 -21.36 -15.96 7.30
C HIS A 238 -19.90 -15.84 7.72
N PRO A 239 -19.45 -14.64 8.15
CA PRO A 239 -18.13 -14.47 8.74
C PRO A 239 -18.01 -15.18 10.09
#